data_AF-A0A662TP86-F1
#
_entry.id   AF-A0A662TP86-F1
#
_cell.length_a   1.000
_cell.length_b   1.000
_cell.length_c   1.000
_cell.angle_alpha   90.00
_cell.angle_beta   90.00
_cell.angle_gamma   90.00
#
_symmetry.space_group_name_H-M   'P 1'
#
loop_
_entity.id
_entity.type
_entity.pdbx_description
1 polymer ?
#
loop_
_entity_poly.entity_id
_entity_poly.type
_entity_poly.pdbx_seq_one_letter_code
_entity_poly.pdbx_strand_id
1 'polypeptide(L)'
;MIFDGFDTMKLRKACEDLKIFLDRGFKKSSVVKFIASYYGLPKEAVSILNRCIHPTWLSSTIAEKILDPSEVKGRSLGIDGFNNLITIESIISGHPVILCDDSLIRDIRERHSYRF
;
A
#
# COMPACT_ATOMS: atom_id res chain seq x y z
N MET A 1 10.17 -11.32 12.63
CA MET A 1 9.09 -10.49 12.07
C MET A 1 9.60 -9.78 10.83
N ILE A 2 8.73 -9.28 9.94
CA ILE A 2 9.05 -8.78 8.58
C ILE A 2 10.12 -7.66 8.51
N PHE A 3 10.50 -7.12 9.67
CA PHE A 3 11.54 -6.11 9.82
C PHE A 3 12.68 -6.55 10.76
N ASP A 4 12.82 -7.84 11.07
CA ASP A 4 13.97 -8.33 11.85
C ASP A 4 15.23 -8.06 11.04
N GLY A 5 15.97 -7.02 11.41
CA GLY A 5 17.17 -6.56 10.72
C GLY A 5 17.01 -5.28 9.89
N PHE A 6 15.83 -4.64 9.87
CA PHE A 6 15.62 -3.38 9.15
C PHE A 6 15.27 -2.22 10.08
N ASP A 7 15.87 -1.06 9.82
CA ASP A 7 15.63 0.16 10.58
C ASP A 7 14.24 0.75 10.25
N THR A 8 13.29 0.54 11.16
CA THR A 8 11.93 1.05 11.05
C THR A 8 11.86 2.58 11.08
N MET A 9 12.80 3.25 11.73
CA MET A 9 12.90 4.71 11.70
C MET A 9 13.30 5.21 10.31
N LYS A 10 14.19 4.48 9.64
CA LYS A 10 14.58 4.77 8.25
C LYS A 10 13.41 4.63 7.30
N LEU A 11 12.61 3.57 7.44
CA LEU A 11 11.39 3.38 6.65
C LEU A 11 10.40 4.53 6.82
N ARG A 12 10.16 4.90 8.08
CA ARG A 12 9.22 5.96 8.42
C ARG A 12 9.61 7.27 7.76
N LYS A 13 10.88 7.68 7.86
CA LYS A 13 11.41 8.88 7.20
C LYS A 13 11.26 8.81 5.68
N ALA A 14 11.54 7.65 5.08
CA ALA A 14 11.34 7.45 3.65
C ALA A 14 9.87 7.61 3.22
N CYS A 15 8.92 7.12 4.01
CA CYS A 15 7.49 7.31 3.77
C CYS A 15 7.08 8.79 3.90
N GLU A 16 7.55 9.47 4.94
CA GLU A 16 7.27 10.90 5.18
C GLU A 16 7.81 11.78 4.03
N ASP A 17 9.06 11.57 3.60
CA ASP A 17 9.65 12.29 2.47
C ASP A 17 8.91 12.00 1.17
N LEU A 18 8.60 10.73 0.90
CA LEU A 18 7.84 10.35 -0.28
C LEU A 18 6.49 11.07 -0.32
N LYS A 19 5.78 11.14 0.81
CA LYS A 19 4.50 11.85 0.91
C LYS A 19 4.62 13.31 0.49
N ILE A 20 5.64 14.02 0.99
CA ILE A 20 5.90 15.43 0.64
C ILE A 20 6.11 15.60 -0.87
N PHE A 21 6.89 14.73 -1.50
CA PHE A 21 7.11 14.79 -2.95
C PHE A 21 5.83 14.47 -3.73
N LEU A 22 5.05 13.47 -3.32
CA LEU A 22 3.80 13.13 -4.01
C LEU A 22 2.77 14.26 -3.91
N ASP A 23 2.67 14.91 -2.75
CA ASP A 23 1.77 16.04 -2.53
C ASP A 23 2.15 17.27 -3.36
N ARG A 24 3.44 17.42 -3.70
CA ARG A 24 3.93 18.44 -4.64
C ARG A 24 3.73 18.07 -6.12
N GLY A 25 3.09 16.94 -6.41
CA GLY A 25 2.77 16.52 -7.78
C GLY A 25 3.90 15.81 -8.52
N PHE A 26 4.95 15.37 -7.83
CA PHE A 26 6.02 14.62 -8.49
C PHE A 26 5.56 13.22 -8.91
N LYS A 27 6.10 12.73 -10.04
CA LYS A 27 5.78 11.40 -10.56
C LYS A 27 6.25 10.31 -9.59
N LYS A 28 5.31 9.52 -9.05
CA LYS A 28 5.56 8.46 -8.05
C LYS A 28 6.69 7.51 -8.42
N SER A 29 6.71 6.99 -9.64
CA SER A 29 7.75 6.05 -10.08
C SER A 29 9.17 6.62 -10.01
N SER A 30 9.33 7.93 -10.22
CA SER A 30 10.63 8.60 -10.18
C SER A 30 11.07 8.86 -8.75
N VAL A 31 10.15 9.35 -7.91
CA VAL A 31 10.43 9.67 -6.51
C VAL A 31 10.70 8.41 -5.70
N VAL A 32 9.93 7.33 -5.88
CA VAL A 32 10.15 6.08 -5.15
C VAL A 32 11.56 5.54 -5.43
N LYS A 33 12.01 5.55 -6.70
CA LYS A 33 13.38 5.14 -7.05
C LYS A 33 14.44 6.00 -6.36
N PHE A 34 14.23 7.33 -6.36
CA PHE A 34 15.14 8.27 -5.70
C PHE A 34 15.21 8.03 -4.18
N ILE A 35 14.06 8.00 -3.50
CA ILE A 35 13.96 7.77 -2.05
C ILE A 35 14.53 6.40 -1.68
N ALA A 36 14.22 5.35 -2.45
CA ALA A 36 14.76 4.02 -2.23
C ALA A 36 16.29 3.99 -2.30
N SER A 37 16.88 4.67 -3.28
CA SER A 37 18.33 4.79 -3.41
C SER A 37 18.93 5.61 -2.27
N TYR A 38 18.34 6.77 -1.94
CA TYR A 38 18.85 7.67 -0.91
C TYR A 38 18.84 7.00 0.48
N TYR A 39 17.77 6.29 0.81
CA TYR A 39 17.64 5.54 2.06
C TYR A 39 18.16 4.10 1.95
N GLY A 40 18.79 3.66 0.85
CA GLY A 40 19.29 2.29 0.68
C GLY A 40 18.26 1.21 1.10
N LEU A 41 17.04 1.32 0.59
CA LEU A 41 15.90 0.49 1.01
C LEU A 41 15.95 -0.90 0.35
N PRO A 42 15.65 -1.98 1.10
CA PRO A 42 15.46 -3.31 0.52
C PRO A 42 14.18 -3.37 -0.31
N LYS A 43 14.05 -4.41 -1.14
CA LYS A 43 12.94 -4.57 -2.09
C LYS A 43 11.58 -4.49 -1.40
N GLU A 44 11.43 -5.11 -0.23
CA GLU A 44 10.20 -5.16 0.55
C GLU A 44 9.78 -3.75 1.00
N ALA A 45 10.73 -2.92 1.43
CA ALA A 45 10.49 -1.52 1.78
C ALA A 45 10.12 -0.68 0.56
N VAL A 46 10.73 -0.96 -0.60
CA VAL A 46 10.33 -0.30 -1.87
C VAL A 46 8.91 -0.69 -2.27
N SER A 47 8.50 -1.95 -2.08
CA SER A 47 7.11 -2.37 -2.33
C SER A 47 6.13 -1.67 -1.38
N ILE A 48 6.51 -1.44 -0.11
CA ILE A 48 5.73 -0.62 0.83
C ILE A 48 5.56 0.81 0.29
N LEU A 49 6.63 1.48 -0.12
CA LEU A 49 6.56 2.83 -0.69
C LEU A 49 5.63 2.91 -1.92
N ASN A 50 5.72 1.92 -2.81
CA ASN A 50 4.88 1.87 -4.00
C ASN A 50 3.41 1.64 -3.70
N ARG A 51 3.09 0.80 -2.71
CA ARG A 51 1.72 0.32 -2.48
C ARG A 51 0.97 1.04 -1.36
N CYS A 52 1.69 1.67 -0.43
CA CYS A 52 1.09 2.15 0.81
C CYS A 52 1.11 3.68 0.97
N ILE A 53 1.88 4.39 0.14
CA ILE A 53 2.04 5.85 0.25
C ILE A 53 1.49 6.52 -1.00
N HIS A 54 0.51 7.40 -0.84
CA HIS A 54 -0.21 8.06 -1.92
C HIS A 54 -0.19 9.57 -1.70
N PRO A 55 -0.44 10.41 -2.72
CA PRO A 55 -0.69 11.82 -2.47
C PRO A 55 -1.99 12.01 -1.68
N THR A 56 -2.04 13.01 -0.81
CA THR A 56 -3.15 13.31 0.09
C THR A 56 -4.48 13.41 -0.64
N TRP A 57 -4.51 14.08 -1.80
CA TRP A 57 -5.74 14.20 -2.61
C TRP A 57 -6.31 12.82 -2.98
N LEU A 58 -5.47 11.83 -3.30
CA LEU A 58 -5.91 10.49 -3.66
C LEU A 58 -6.42 9.73 -2.45
N SER A 59 -5.70 9.79 -1.32
CA SER A 59 -6.17 9.20 -0.06
C SER A 59 -7.52 9.76 0.36
N SER A 60 -7.74 11.08 0.21
CA SER A 60 -9.03 11.72 0.48
C SER A 60 -10.14 11.23 -0.46
N THR A 61 -9.87 11.15 -1.77
CA THR A 61 -10.84 10.62 -2.75
C THR A 61 -11.18 9.14 -2.48
N ILE A 62 -10.25 8.36 -1.94
CA ILE A 62 -10.52 6.98 -1.53
C ILE A 62 -11.40 6.96 -0.28
N ALA A 63 -11.07 7.78 0.73
CA ALA A 63 -11.83 7.87 1.98
C ALA A 63 -13.30 8.23 1.74
N GLU A 64 -13.59 9.13 0.79
CA GLU A 64 -14.96 9.50 0.39
C GLU A 64 -15.78 8.33 -0.19
N LYS A 65 -15.12 7.24 -0.61
CA LYS A 65 -15.76 6.05 -1.19
C LYS A 65 -15.87 4.89 -0.21
N ILE A 66 -15.28 5.00 0.99
CA ILE A 66 -15.37 3.97 2.02
C ILE A 66 -16.76 4.05 2.65
N LEU A 67 -17.46 2.92 2.64
CA LEU A 67 -18.79 2.77 3.22
C LEU A 67 -18.73 1.85 4.44
N ASP A 68 -19.53 2.17 5.46
CA ASP A 68 -19.79 1.23 6.54
C ASP A 68 -20.58 0.02 6.02
N PRO A 69 -20.32 -1.20 6.52
CA PRO A 69 -21.07 -2.39 6.10
C PRO A 69 -22.60 -2.26 6.25
N SER A 70 -23.08 -1.43 7.18
CA SER A 70 -24.52 -1.17 7.35
C SER A 70 -25.12 -0.40 6.16
N GLU A 71 -24.36 0.45 5.49
CA GLU A 71 -24.83 1.27 4.35
C GLU A 71 -25.09 0.45 3.09
N VAL A 72 -24.45 -0.72 2.99
CA VAL A 72 -24.61 -1.66 1.87
C VAL A 72 -25.49 -2.86 2.20
N LYS A 73 -26.04 -2.92 3.42
CA LYS A 73 -26.89 -4.04 3.86
C LYS A 73 -28.13 -4.16 2.98
N GLY A 74 -28.41 -5.39 2.52
CA GLY A 74 -29.55 -5.69 1.65
C GLY A 74 -29.37 -5.31 0.19
N ARG A 75 -28.18 -4.81 -0.21
CA ARG A 75 -27.84 -4.54 -1.61
C ARG A 75 -27.06 -5.70 -2.22
N SER A 76 -27.19 -5.90 -3.52
CA SER A 76 -26.31 -6.78 -4.28
C SER A 76 -24.97 -6.09 -4.51
N LEU A 77 -23.87 -6.76 -4.14
CA LEU A 77 -22.51 -6.25 -4.30
C LEU A 77 -21.75 -7.05 -5.35
N GLY A 78 -21.14 -6.36 -6.31
CA GLY A 78 -20.15 -6.94 -7.19
C GLY A 78 -18.78 -6.90 -6.51
N ILE A 79 -18.12 -8.04 -6.39
CA ILE A 79 -16.79 -8.17 -5.77
C ILE A 79 -15.78 -8.53 -6.84
N ASP A 80 -14.73 -7.74 -6.98
CA ASP A 80 -13.54 -8.15 -7.73
C ASP A 80 -12.78 -9.20 -6.91
N GLY A 81 -13.01 -10.46 -7.26
CA GLY A 81 -12.42 -11.59 -6.55
C GLY A 81 -10.89 -11.57 -6.60
N PHE A 82 -10.26 -11.17 -7.71
CA PHE A 82 -8.80 -11.29 -7.83
C PHE A 82 -8.06 -10.38 -6.86
N ASN A 83 -8.45 -9.11 -6.80
CA ASN A 83 -7.81 -8.14 -5.90
C ASN A 83 -8.03 -8.49 -4.41
N ASN A 84 -9.22 -9.00 -4.06
CA ASN A 84 -9.53 -9.42 -2.69
C ASN A 84 -8.82 -10.73 -2.32
N LEU A 85 -8.84 -11.73 -3.20
CA LEU A 85 -8.25 -13.05 -2.95
C LEU A 85 -6.75 -12.98 -2.73
N ILE A 86 -6.01 -12.13 -3.46
CA ILE A 86 -4.55 -11.96 -3.25
C ILE A 86 -4.26 -11.43 -1.84
N THR A 87 -5.06 -10.47 -1.36
CA THR A 87 -4.90 -9.91 -0.02
C THR A 87 -5.26 -10.95 1.05
N ILE A 88 -6.38 -11.66 0.89
CA ILE A 88 -6.83 -12.72 1.80
C ILE A 88 -5.81 -13.88 1.87
N GLU A 89 -5.31 -14.33 0.72
CA GLU A 89 -4.28 -15.39 0.63
C GLU A 89 -3.00 -14.96 1.37
N SER A 90 -2.62 -13.68 1.26
CA SER A 90 -1.46 -13.13 2.01
C SER A 90 -1.65 -13.30 3.51
N ILE A 91 -2.83 -12.92 4.02
CA ILE A 91 -3.18 -13.00 5.43
C ILE A 91 -3.15 -14.46 5.92
N ILE A 92 -3.83 -15.36 5.20
CA ILE A 92 -3.92 -16.78 5.58
C ILE A 92 -2.53 -17.44 5.57
N SER A 93 -1.68 -17.08 4.62
CA SER A 93 -0.33 -17.65 4.47
C SER A 93 0.71 -17.01 5.41
N GLY A 94 0.30 -16.09 6.28
CA GLY A 94 1.21 -15.40 7.22
C GLY A 94 2.14 -14.38 6.56
N HIS A 95 1.83 -13.92 5.35
CA HIS A 95 2.58 -12.85 4.71
C HIS A 95 2.16 -11.46 5.23
N PRO A 96 3.09 -10.49 5.23
CA PRO A 96 2.78 -9.11 5.58
C PRO A 96 1.64 -8.51 4.75
N VAL A 97 0.69 -7.93 5.47
CA VAL A 97 -0.25 -6.94 4.96
C VAL A 97 -0.11 -5.66 5.76
N ILE A 98 -0.26 -4.51 5.09
CA ILE A 98 0.03 -3.20 5.64
C ILE A 98 -1.24 -2.36 5.59
N LEU A 99 -1.52 -1.65 6.69
CA LEU A 99 -2.49 -0.56 6.69
C LEU A 99 -1.85 0.65 6.02
N CYS A 100 -2.38 1.04 4.86
CA CYS A 100 -1.85 2.09 4.02
C CYS A 100 -2.34 3.48 4.44
N ASP A 101 -1.74 4.52 3.87
CA ASP A 101 -2.11 5.93 4.17
C ASP A 101 -3.49 6.34 3.62
N ASP A 102 -4.10 5.49 2.78
CA ASP A 102 -5.47 5.60 2.28
C ASP A 102 -6.49 4.85 3.15
N SER A 103 -6.08 4.36 4.33
CA SER A 103 -6.87 3.55 5.27
C SER A 103 -7.27 2.16 4.76
N LEU A 104 -6.74 1.71 3.62
CA LEU A 104 -6.97 0.35 3.12
C LEU A 104 -5.84 -0.59 3.55
N ILE A 105 -6.19 -1.88 3.68
CA ILE A 105 -5.21 -2.93 3.94
C ILE A 105 -4.76 -3.50 2.61
N ARG A 106 -3.45 -3.54 2.36
CA ARG A 106 -2.88 -4.09 1.13
C ARG A 106 -1.76 -5.07 1.45
N ASP A 107 -1.69 -6.15 0.69
CA ASP A 107 -0.49 -6.97 0.66
C ASP A 107 0.67 -6.19 0.01
N ILE A 108 1.91 -6.59 0.28
CA ILE A 108 3.10 -6.00 -0.36
C ILE A 108 3.73 -6.91 -1.41
N ARG A 109 3.06 -8.02 -1.75
CA ARG A 109 3.55 -8.98 -2.74
C ARG A 109 3.17 -8.47 -4.13
N GLU A 110 4.14 -8.37 -5.03
CA GLU A 110 3.91 -7.89 -6.40
C GLU A 110 3.31 -9.00 -7.30
N ARG A 111 2.22 -9.64 -6.83
CA ARG A 111 1.48 -10.63 -7.62
C ARG A 111 0.46 -9.89 -8.49
N HIS A 112 0.68 -9.91 -9.80
CA HIS A 112 -0.16 -9.23 -10.79
C HIS A 112 -1.24 -10.13 -11.41
N SER A 113 -1.14 -11.45 -11.24
CA SER A 113 -2.14 -12.42 -11.70
C SER A 113 -1.88 -13.81 -11.10
N TYR A 114 -2.95 -14.61 -10.97
CA TYR A 114 -2.81 -16.05 -10.88
C TYR A 114 -2.57 -16.58 -12.29
N ARG A 115 -1.40 -17.19 -12.53
CA ARG A 115 -1.18 -18.03 -13.71
C ARG A 115 -1.62 -19.43 -13.34
N PHE A 116 -2.75 -19.87 -13.89
CA PHE A 116 -3.13 -21.28 -13.92
C PHE A 116 -2.40 -21.97 -15.07
#